data_AF-A0A931UWV6-F1
#
_entry.id   AF-A0A931UWV6-F1
#
_cell.length_a   1.000
_cell.length_b   1.000
_cell.length_c   1.000
_cell.angle_alpha   90.00
_cell.angle_beta   90.00
_cell.angle_gamma   90.00
#
_symmetry.space_group_name_H-M   'P 1'
#
loop_
_entity.id
_entity.type
_entity.pdbx_description
1 polymer ?
#
loop_
_entity_poly.entity_id
_entity_poly.type
_entity_poly.pdbx_seq_one_letter_code
_entity_poly.pdbx_strand_id
1 'polypeptide(L)'
;MQRMVFGFEELSNDLPRPPIAAQRALAGAGVSMPLAAWKALTPQTRLGLAYAGAADVVDREAVLSLLRGGALGKVQLTHPAAEPNQAAPSRELEKVLGPWLRVVKHHWPAMRGLHRYLLAMLAGNPRLLWRALNEVATEGGWHGSEALPPIHGMLARCDVRVSTQWFSVLEDPRFHAGRAGVLARAAGVRAARWMSDLLDAHADGLVGPVELEWGPLHGVGVVWQAHVSTVQGAFSPAGSLLAATTAAVALVDLLREIDPAAKIVNAAISDEPWLFGAVGSESTLAF
;
A
#
# COMPACT_ATOMS: atom_id res chain seq x y z
N MET A 1 -11.04 -13.65 -15.51
CA MET A 1 -11.06 -12.17 -15.57
C MET A 1 -9.67 -11.68 -15.19
N GLN A 2 -9.06 -10.75 -15.93
CA GLN A 2 -7.76 -10.19 -15.56
C GLN A 2 -7.89 -9.35 -14.28
N ARG A 3 -6.96 -9.55 -13.33
CA ARG A 3 -6.89 -8.75 -12.11
C ARG A 3 -6.36 -7.37 -12.44
N MET A 4 -7.15 -6.33 -12.15
CA MET A 4 -6.78 -4.93 -12.40
C MET A 4 -6.29 -4.20 -11.15
N VAL A 5 -6.57 -4.76 -9.97
CA VAL A 5 -6.30 -4.18 -8.66
C VAL A 5 -5.68 -5.26 -7.79
N PHE A 6 -4.50 -4.99 -7.24
CA PHE A 6 -3.84 -5.89 -6.29
C PHE A 6 -4.44 -5.71 -4.90
N GLY A 7 -4.41 -6.77 -4.08
CA GLY A 7 -4.99 -6.75 -2.73
C GLY A 7 -4.39 -5.65 -1.86
N PHE A 8 -3.06 -5.49 -1.92
CA PHE A 8 -2.35 -4.44 -1.16
C PHE A 8 -2.69 -3.00 -1.58
N GLU A 9 -3.36 -2.79 -2.73
CA GLU A 9 -3.80 -1.44 -3.11
C GLU A 9 -5.02 -0.97 -2.32
N GLU A 10 -5.79 -1.89 -1.70
CA GLU A 10 -6.94 -1.57 -0.86
C GLU A 10 -7.93 -0.59 -1.53
N LEU A 11 -8.24 -0.82 -2.81
CA LEU A 11 -9.17 -0.01 -3.58
C LEU A 11 -10.54 -0.67 -3.69
N SER A 12 -11.57 0.14 -3.47
CA SER A 12 -12.96 -0.19 -3.77
C SER A 12 -13.25 -0.15 -5.27
N ASN A 13 -14.40 -0.72 -5.67
CA ASN A 13 -14.81 -0.84 -7.07
C ASN A 13 -15.00 0.50 -7.79
N ASP A 14 -15.19 1.60 -7.05
CA ASP A 14 -15.30 2.94 -7.61
C ASP A 14 -13.92 3.56 -7.93
N LEU A 15 -12.81 2.93 -7.55
CA LEU A 15 -11.44 3.39 -7.81
C LEU A 15 -11.22 4.86 -7.41
N PRO A 16 -11.24 5.20 -6.12
CA PRO A 16 -11.15 6.59 -5.65
C PRO A 16 -9.80 7.26 -5.97
N ARG A 17 -8.77 6.46 -6.29
CA ARG A 17 -7.44 6.85 -6.77
C ARG A 17 -7.01 5.88 -7.90
N PRO A 18 -6.04 6.25 -8.76
CA PRO A 18 -5.64 5.41 -9.87
C PRO A 18 -4.94 4.12 -9.38
N PRO A 19 -5.47 2.92 -9.68
CA PRO A 19 -4.76 1.67 -9.42
C PRO A 19 -3.48 1.59 -10.26
N ILE A 20 -2.55 0.73 -9.87
CA ILE A 20 -1.27 0.52 -10.56
C ILE A 20 -1.46 0.21 -12.04
N ALA A 21 -2.49 -0.59 -12.39
CA ALA A 21 -2.85 -0.83 -13.78
C ALA A 21 -3.18 0.49 -14.52
N ALA A 22 -4.08 1.32 -13.97
CA ALA A 22 -4.39 2.60 -14.60
C ALA A 22 -3.18 3.53 -14.69
N GLN A 23 -2.29 3.54 -13.67
CA GLN A 23 -1.04 4.30 -13.72
C GLN A 23 -0.14 3.83 -14.87
N ARG A 24 -0.01 2.51 -15.08
CA ARG A 24 0.70 1.94 -16.23
C ARG A 24 0.13 2.44 -17.55
N ALA A 25 -1.20 2.39 -17.70
CA ALA A 25 -1.88 2.85 -18.91
C ALA A 25 -1.58 4.33 -19.21
N LEU A 26 -1.72 5.18 -18.19
CA LEU A 26 -1.48 6.62 -18.29
C LEU A 26 0.00 6.92 -18.59
N ALA A 27 0.93 6.28 -17.90
CA ALA A 27 2.36 6.45 -18.11
C ALA A 27 2.78 6.01 -19.52
N GLY A 28 2.31 4.84 -19.99
CA GLY A 28 2.55 4.36 -21.35
C GLY A 28 1.92 5.25 -22.43
N ALA A 29 0.86 5.99 -22.11
CA ALA A 29 0.26 6.98 -23.01
C ALA A 29 0.99 8.34 -23.01
N GLY A 30 1.88 8.57 -22.04
CA GLY A 30 2.54 9.87 -21.83
C GLY A 30 1.61 10.87 -21.15
N VAL A 31 0.84 10.43 -20.15
CA VAL A 31 -0.11 11.25 -19.41
C VAL A 31 0.18 11.16 -17.93
N SER A 32 0.40 12.31 -17.30
CA SER A 32 0.35 12.46 -15.84
C SER A 32 -1.01 13.02 -15.44
N MET A 33 -1.66 12.38 -14.47
CA MET A 33 -3.00 12.72 -14.03
C MET A 33 -3.03 13.05 -12.53
N PRO A 34 -3.29 14.33 -12.16
CA PRO A 34 -3.54 14.69 -10.77
C PRO A 34 -4.77 13.97 -10.19
N LEU A 35 -4.82 13.76 -8.87
CA LEU A 35 -5.97 13.08 -8.24
C LEU A 35 -7.29 13.77 -8.49
N ALA A 36 -7.31 15.11 -8.49
CA ALA A 36 -8.51 15.88 -8.77
C ALA A 36 -9.03 15.62 -10.20
N ALA A 37 -8.12 15.44 -11.17
CA ALA A 37 -8.49 15.06 -12.53
C ALA A 37 -9.01 13.62 -12.58
N TRP A 38 -8.36 12.69 -11.86
CA TRP A 38 -8.82 11.30 -11.75
C TRP A 38 -10.22 11.20 -11.13
N LYS A 39 -10.48 11.91 -10.04
CA LYS A 39 -11.80 11.94 -9.36
C LYS A 39 -12.89 12.59 -10.22
N ALA A 40 -12.53 13.45 -11.18
CA ALA A 40 -13.48 14.03 -12.12
C ALA A 40 -13.88 13.06 -13.26
N LEU A 41 -13.17 11.95 -13.43
CA LEU A 41 -13.54 10.93 -14.41
C LEU A 41 -14.77 10.14 -13.96
N THR A 42 -15.57 9.72 -14.94
CA THR A 42 -16.67 8.78 -14.68
C THR A 42 -16.12 7.45 -14.14
N PRO A 43 -16.86 6.70 -13.32
CA PRO A 43 -16.46 5.36 -12.89
C PRO A 43 -16.12 4.45 -14.08
N GLN A 44 -16.88 4.52 -15.18
CA GLN A 44 -16.64 3.73 -16.39
C GLN A 44 -15.29 4.08 -17.04
N THR A 45 -14.93 5.37 -17.12
CA THR A 45 -13.62 5.78 -17.65
C THR A 45 -12.48 5.29 -16.75
N ARG A 46 -12.63 5.39 -15.43
CA ARG A 46 -11.63 4.88 -14.46
C ARG A 46 -11.39 3.38 -14.61
N LEU A 47 -12.47 2.61 -14.74
CA LEU A 47 -12.40 1.17 -15.01
C LEU A 47 -11.76 0.89 -16.37
N GLY A 48 -12.15 1.62 -17.41
CA GLY A 48 -11.58 1.47 -18.76
C GLY A 48 -10.06 1.68 -18.78
N LEU A 49 -9.56 2.68 -18.05
CA LEU A 49 -8.13 2.92 -17.90
C LEU A 49 -7.43 1.79 -17.13
N ALA A 50 -8.06 1.26 -16.08
CA ALA A 50 -7.53 0.12 -15.34
C ALA A 50 -7.47 -1.15 -16.21
N TYR A 51 -8.49 -1.42 -17.03
CA TYR A 51 -8.50 -2.52 -18.00
C TYR A 51 -7.41 -2.35 -19.05
N ALA A 52 -7.28 -1.16 -19.64
CA ALA A 52 -6.24 -0.87 -20.64
C ALA A 52 -4.82 -1.11 -20.07
N GLY A 53 -4.61 -0.78 -18.80
CA GLY A 53 -3.35 -1.01 -18.11
C GLY A 53 -3.10 -2.44 -17.66
N ALA A 54 -4.15 -3.25 -17.50
CA ALA A 54 -4.03 -4.67 -17.15
C ALA A 54 -3.77 -5.58 -18.36
N ALA A 55 -4.02 -5.08 -19.58
CA ALA A 55 -3.70 -5.79 -20.81
C ALA A 55 -2.19 -6.09 -20.94
N ASP A 56 -1.80 -7.10 -21.72
CA ASP A 56 -0.38 -7.44 -21.85
C ASP A 56 0.43 -6.30 -22.51
N VAL A 57 -0.18 -5.61 -23.47
CA VAL A 57 0.37 -4.43 -24.13
C VAL A 57 -0.59 -3.26 -23.94
N VAL A 58 -0.07 -2.11 -23.53
CA VAL A 58 -0.87 -0.87 -23.39
C VAL A 58 -1.13 -0.29 -24.78
N ASP A 59 -2.39 -0.26 -25.19
CA ASP A 59 -2.84 0.45 -26.39
C ASP A 59 -2.96 1.95 -26.09
N ARG A 60 -1.96 2.70 -26.55
CA ARG A 60 -1.89 4.16 -26.35
C ARG A 60 -3.08 4.90 -26.96
N GLU A 61 -3.55 4.51 -28.14
CA GLU A 61 -4.64 5.21 -28.81
C GLU A 61 -5.96 4.99 -28.07
N ALA A 62 -6.21 3.76 -27.61
CA ALA A 62 -7.35 3.45 -26.77
C ALA A 62 -7.35 4.26 -25.47
N VAL A 63 -6.20 4.36 -24.79
CA VAL A 63 -6.06 5.18 -23.57
C VAL A 63 -6.37 6.65 -23.86
N LEU A 64 -5.81 7.23 -24.93
CA LEU A 64 -6.08 8.63 -25.29
C LEU A 64 -7.55 8.85 -25.67
N SER A 65 -8.19 7.88 -26.32
CA SER A 65 -9.63 7.92 -26.65
C SER A 65 -10.50 7.98 -25.40
N LEU A 66 -10.19 7.17 -24.37
CA LEU A 66 -10.88 7.21 -23.08
C LEU A 66 -10.79 8.60 -22.40
N LEU A 67 -9.66 9.29 -22.56
CA LEU A 67 -9.42 10.61 -21.93
C LEU A 67 -10.11 11.77 -22.65
N ARG A 68 -10.33 11.67 -23.97
CA ARG A 68 -11.05 12.68 -24.77
C ARG A 68 -12.45 12.96 -24.24
N GLY A 69 -13.10 11.95 -23.64
CA GLY A 69 -14.46 12.04 -23.14
C GLY A 69 -14.67 12.80 -21.83
N GLY A 70 -13.62 13.28 -21.12
CA GLY A 70 -13.88 13.90 -19.81
C GLY A 70 -12.78 14.69 -19.08
N ALA A 71 -11.51 14.70 -19.52
CA ALA A 71 -10.47 15.31 -18.67
C ALA A 71 -9.27 15.98 -19.38
N LEU A 72 -9.30 16.19 -20.71
CA LEU A 72 -8.13 16.71 -21.44
C LEU A 72 -7.58 18.03 -20.87
N GLY A 73 -8.42 18.92 -20.33
CA GLY A 73 -7.98 20.20 -19.78
C GLY A 73 -7.30 20.11 -18.39
N LYS A 74 -7.29 18.94 -17.75
CA LYS A 74 -6.76 18.74 -16.39
C LYS A 74 -5.62 17.72 -16.31
N VAL A 75 -5.15 17.24 -17.46
CA VAL A 75 -4.03 16.30 -17.55
C VAL A 75 -2.78 17.00 -18.02
N GLN A 76 -1.62 16.51 -17.58
CA GLN A 76 -0.33 16.97 -18.06
C GLN A 76 0.23 15.93 -19.04
N LEU A 77 0.64 16.39 -20.23
CA LEU A 77 1.34 15.54 -21.18
C LEU A 77 2.79 15.38 -20.75
N THR A 78 3.27 14.15 -20.74
CA THR A 78 4.64 13.76 -20.42
C THR A 78 5.20 12.88 -21.52
N HIS A 79 6.49 12.55 -21.44
CA HIS A 79 7.03 11.50 -22.30
C HIS A 79 6.39 10.14 -21.94
N PRO A 80 5.97 9.35 -22.93
CA PRO A 80 5.55 7.97 -22.71
C PRO A 80 6.64 7.18 -21.99
N ALA A 81 6.27 6.53 -20.88
CA ALA A 81 7.17 5.63 -20.18
C ALA A 81 7.39 4.35 -21.00
N ALA A 82 8.62 3.84 -21.01
CA ALA A 82 8.92 2.56 -21.63
C ALA A 82 8.41 1.41 -20.76
N GLU A 83 7.87 0.37 -21.40
CA GLU A 83 7.53 -0.87 -20.72
C GLU A 83 8.80 -1.59 -20.24
N PRO A 84 8.76 -2.32 -19.11
CA PRO A 84 9.89 -3.14 -18.68
C PRO A 84 10.26 -4.18 -19.73
N ASN A 85 11.56 -4.42 -19.89
CA ASN A 85 12.08 -5.42 -20.82
C ASN A 85 11.48 -6.79 -20.53
N GLN A 86 10.92 -7.45 -21.55
CA GLN A 86 10.32 -8.78 -21.42
C GLN A 86 11.37 -9.89 -21.19
N ALA A 87 12.59 -9.71 -21.66
CA ALA A 87 13.63 -10.73 -21.58
C ALA A 87 14.28 -10.83 -20.19
N ALA A 88 14.39 -9.71 -19.46
CA ALA A 88 15.07 -9.67 -18.17
C ALA A 88 14.58 -8.53 -17.27
N PRO A 89 14.60 -8.71 -15.93
CA PRO A 89 14.31 -7.64 -14.97
C PRO A 89 15.35 -6.50 -15.03
N SER A 90 14.99 -5.32 -14.52
CA SER A 90 15.92 -4.18 -14.46
C SER A 90 17.01 -4.40 -13.40
N ARG A 91 18.16 -3.75 -13.57
CA ARG A 91 19.28 -3.85 -12.62
C ARG A 91 18.91 -3.39 -11.21
N GLU A 92 18.01 -2.41 -11.06
CA GLU A 92 17.53 -2.02 -9.72
C GLU A 92 16.75 -3.16 -9.06
N LEU A 93 15.83 -3.78 -9.80
CA LEU A 93 15.05 -4.90 -9.30
C LEU A 93 15.95 -6.12 -8.97
N GLU A 94 16.96 -6.40 -9.79
CA GLU A 94 17.90 -7.49 -9.52
C GLU A 94 18.63 -7.33 -8.19
N LYS A 95 19.03 -6.10 -7.83
CA LYS A 95 19.72 -5.82 -6.57
C LYS A 95 18.87 -6.09 -5.34
N VAL A 96 17.56 -5.81 -5.42
CA VAL A 96 16.64 -5.88 -4.27
C VAL A 96 16.13 -7.31 -4.05
N LEU A 97 15.98 -8.11 -5.10
CA LEU A 97 15.41 -9.46 -5.00
C LEU A 97 16.31 -10.47 -4.28
N GLY A 98 17.62 -10.25 -4.20
CA GLY A 98 18.54 -11.14 -3.49
C GLY A 98 18.37 -12.62 -3.92
N PRO A 99 18.15 -13.57 -2.99
CA PRO A 99 17.94 -15.00 -3.31
C PRO A 99 16.78 -15.27 -4.27
N TRP A 100 15.68 -14.50 -4.16
CA TRP A 100 14.50 -14.64 -5.01
C TRP A 100 14.74 -14.27 -6.47
N LEU A 101 15.88 -13.64 -6.79
CA LEU A 101 16.22 -13.25 -8.16
C LEU A 101 16.18 -14.42 -9.13
N ARG A 102 16.64 -15.62 -8.70
CA ARG A 102 16.66 -16.80 -9.56
C ARG A 102 15.25 -17.23 -9.95
N VAL A 103 14.33 -17.25 -8.98
CA VAL A 103 12.92 -17.59 -9.18
C VAL A 103 12.27 -16.57 -10.11
N VAL A 104 12.44 -15.28 -9.81
CA VAL A 104 11.89 -14.19 -10.65
C VAL A 104 12.42 -14.26 -12.07
N LYS A 105 13.73 -14.40 -12.28
CA LYS A 105 14.33 -14.51 -13.62
C LYS A 105 13.78 -15.67 -14.42
N HIS A 106 13.55 -16.82 -13.79
CA HIS A 106 12.98 -17.99 -14.46
C HIS A 106 11.57 -17.72 -15.00
N HIS A 107 10.73 -17.05 -14.21
CA HIS A 107 9.33 -16.78 -14.59
C HIS A 107 9.13 -15.47 -15.37
N TRP A 108 10.11 -14.56 -15.36
CA TRP A 108 10.00 -13.20 -15.92
C TRP A 108 9.47 -13.12 -17.37
N PRO A 109 9.96 -13.93 -18.32
CA PRO A 109 9.48 -13.87 -19.71
C PRO A 109 8.01 -14.27 -19.85
N ALA A 110 7.51 -15.13 -18.96
CA ALA A 110 6.13 -15.62 -18.93
C ALA A 110 5.19 -14.74 -18.08
N MET A 111 5.72 -13.77 -17.33
CA MET A 111 4.88 -12.84 -16.58
C MET A 111 4.00 -11.99 -17.50
N ARG A 112 2.87 -11.50 -16.99
CA ARG A 112 2.07 -10.48 -17.69
C ARG A 112 2.80 -9.15 -17.72
N GLY A 113 2.46 -8.29 -18.68
CA GLY A 113 3.01 -6.93 -18.78
C GLY A 113 2.81 -6.14 -17.48
N LEU A 114 1.60 -6.20 -16.91
CA LEU A 114 1.27 -5.55 -15.63
C LEU A 114 2.16 -6.04 -14.47
N HIS A 115 2.45 -7.34 -14.38
CA HIS A 115 3.26 -7.90 -13.29
C HIS A 115 4.71 -7.42 -13.37
N ARG A 116 5.29 -7.40 -14.57
CA ARG A 116 6.63 -6.84 -14.77
C ARG A 116 6.69 -5.35 -14.42
N TYR A 117 5.69 -4.59 -14.86
CA TYR A 117 5.57 -3.16 -14.55
C TYR A 117 5.47 -2.91 -13.05
N LEU A 118 4.60 -3.66 -12.36
CA LEU A 118 4.44 -3.60 -10.92
C LEU A 118 5.76 -3.83 -10.18
N LEU A 119 6.47 -4.93 -10.48
CA LEU A 119 7.71 -5.27 -9.80
C LEU A 119 8.83 -4.24 -10.10
N ALA A 120 8.90 -3.74 -11.34
CA ALA A 120 9.86 -2.70 -11.70
C ALA A 120 9.57 -1.37 -10.99
N MET A 121 8.31 -0.95 -10.94
CA MET A 121 7.89 0.28 -10.25
C MET A 121 8.21 0.21 -8.75
N LEU A 122 7.99 -0.95 -8.13
CA LEU A 122 8.19 -1.13 -6.69
C LEU A 122 9.64 -1.47 -6.30
N ALA A 123 10.60 -1.48 -7.23
CA ALA A 123 11.99 -1.77 -6.90
C ALA A 123 12.57 -0.83 -5.83
N GLY A 124 12.10 0.43 -5.76
CA GLY A 124 12.49 1.39 -4.71
C GLY A 124 11.75 1.22 -3.38
N ASN A 125 10.78 0.31 -3.29
CA ASN A 125 10.02 0.01 -2.07
C ASN A 125 10.03 -1.50 -1.81
N PRO A 126 11.06 -2.02 -1.13
CA PRO A 126 11.20 -3.45 -0.86
C PRO A 126 9.96 -4.04 -0.19
N ARG A 127 9.31 -3.31 0.71
CA ARG A 127 8.13 -3.79 1.42
C ARG A 127 6.95 -4.07 0.49
N LEU A 128 6.54 -3.07 -0.30
CA LEU A 128 5.47 -3.27 -1.27
C LEU A 128 5.89 -4.25 -2.37
N LEU A 129 7.18 -4.26 -2.74
CA LEU A 129 7.72 -5.23 -3.69
C LEU A 129 7.51 -6.67 -3.22
N TRP A 130 7.81 -6.99 -1.95
CA TRP A 130 7.62 -8.34 -1.42
C TRP A 130 6.15 -8.75 -1.37
N ARG A 131 5.24 -7.82 -1.05
CA ARG A 131 3.78 -8.07 -1.14
C ARG A 131 3.33 -8.33 -2.56
N ALA A 132 3.73 -7.47 -3.49
CA ALA A 132 3.46 -7.62 -4.91
C ALA A 132 4.00 -8.96 -5.43
N LEU A 133 5.23 -9.31 -5.08
CA LEU A 133 5.85 -10.57 -5.44
C LEU A 133 5.06 -11.77 -4.89
N ASN A 134 4.57 -11.71 -3.65
CA ASN A 134 3.74 -12.77 -3.08
C ASN A 134 2.38 -12.93 -3.79
N GLU A 135 1.73 -11.82 -4.14
CA GLU A 135 0.46 -11.85 -4.89
C GLU A 135 0.66 -12.39 -6.31
N VAL A 136 1.67 -11.89 -7.03
CA VAL A 136 2.02 -12.41 -8.37
C VAL A 136 2.42 -13.87 -8.25
N ALA A 137 3.29 -14.18 -7.29
CA ALA A 137 3.49 -15.44 -6.56
C ALA A 137 2.40 -16.48 -6.70
N THR A 138 1.34 -16.17 -5.96
CA THR A 138 0.17 -17.00 -5.77
C THR A 138 -0.66 -17.07 -7.06
N GLU A 139 -0.84 -15.96 -7.77
CA GLU A 139 -1.61 -15.95 -9.03
C GLU A 139 -0.96 -16.80 -10.12
N GLY A 140 0.37 -16.81 -10.22
CA GLY A 140 1.11 -17.59 -11.20
C GLY A 140 1.36 -19.05 -10.79
N GLY A 141 0.97 -19.46 -9.56
CA GLY A 141 1.24 -20.81 -9.04
C GLY A 141 2.73 -21.12 -8.88
N TRP A 142 3.57 -20.09 -8.68
CA TRP A 142 5.01 -20.23 -8.53
C TRP A 142 5.33 -20.13 -7.03
N HIS A 143 5.52 -21.28 -6.41
CA HIS A 143 5.92 -21.35 -5.02
C HIS A 143 7.44 -21.48 -4.94
N GLY A 144 8.10 -20.46 -4.39
CA GLY A 144 9.46 -20.63 -3.92
C GLY A 144 9.45 -21.62 -2.74
N SER A 145 10.43 -22.53 -2.70
CA SER A 145 10.71 -23.30 -1.48
C SER A 145 11.27 -22.41 -0.36
N GLU A 146 11.70 -21.20 -0.71
CA GLU A 146 12.26 -20.21 0.21
C GLU A 146 11.13 -19.40 0.84
N ALA A 147 11.15 -19.27 2.16
CA ALA A 147 10.30 -18.30 2.84
C ALA A 147 10.67 -16.88 2.36
N LEU A 148 9.67 -16.01 2.23
CA LEU A 148 9.93 -14.59 2.01
C LEU A 148 10.79 -14.06 3.18
N PRO A 149 11.82 -13.26 2.91
CA PRO A 149 12.65 -12.71 3.96
C PRO A 149 11.79 -11.88 4.93
N PRO A 150 12.17 -11.79 6.22
CA PRO A 150 11.52 -10.87 7.13
C PRO A 150 11.60 -9.46 6.55
N ILE A 151 10.44 -8.78 6.50
CA ILE A 151 10.36 -7.45 5.90
C ILE A 151 11.07 -6.46 6.82
N HIS A 152 12.13 -5.84 6.31
CA HIS A 152 12.85 -4.74 6.97
C HIS A 152 12.66 -3.46 6.17
N GLY A 153 12.59 -2.33 6.84
CA GLY A 153 12.64 -1.03 6.19
C GLY A 153 12.19 0.11 7.08
N MET A 154 12.22 1.30 6.50
CA MET A 154 11.71 2.51 7.14
C MET A 154 10.22 2.36 7.44
N LEU A 155 9.87 2.52 8.70
CA LEU A 155 8.50 2.49 9.20
C LEU A 155 8.31 3.51 10.33
N ALA A 156 7.06 3.86 10.58
CA ALA A 156 6.69 4.56 11.80
C ALA A 156 6.33 3.55 12.88
N ARG A 157 6.90 3.73 14.06
CA ARG A 157 6.61 2.95 15.26
C ARG A 157 5.96 3.86 16.29
N CYS A 158 4.86 3.42 16.90
CA CYS A 158 4.23 4.10 18.02
C CYS A 158 3.93 3.11 19.15
N ASP A 159 4.55 3.31 20.31
CA ASP A 159 4.39 2.45 21.47
C ASP A 159 3.33 3.02 22.41
N VAL A 160 2.37 2.19 22.80
CA VAL A 160 1.32 2.48 23.78
C VAL A 160 1.57 1.63 25.01
N ARG A 161 1.79 2.27 26.16
CA ARG A 161 1.85 1.59 27.44
C ARG A 161 0.43 1.34 27.93
N VAL A 162 0.15 0.09 28.28
CA VAL A 162 -1.12 -0.39 28.84
C VAL A 162 -0.79 -1.25 30.05
N SER A 163 -1.60 -1.19 31.10
CA SER A 163 -1.43 -2.04 32.27
C SER A 163 -1.57 -3.52 31.87
N THR A 164 -0.70 -4.39 32.39
CA THR A 164 -0.63 -5.81 32.01
C THR A 164 -1.96 -6.56 32.15
N GLN A 165 -2.78 -6.17 33.13
CA GLN A 165 -4.11 -6.75 33.37
C GLN A 165 -5.13 -6.48 32.24
N TRP A 166 -4.92 -5.44 31.42
CA TRP A 166 -5.82 -5.05 30.34
C TRP A 166 -5.38 -5.54 28.96
N PHE A 167 -4.20 -6.15 28.87
CA PHE A 167 -3.70 -6.69 27.60
C PHE A 167 -4.61 -7.79 27.07
N SER A 168 -5.02 -8.74 27.91
CA SER A 168 -5.96 -9.80 27.53
C SER A 168 -7.33 -9.27 27.14
N VAL A 169 -7.71 -8.08 27.60
CA VAL A 169 -8.98 -7.44 27.25
C VAL A 169 -8.97 -6.89 25.83
N LEU A 170 -7.81 -6.49 25.30
CA LEU A 170 -7.68 -6.10 23.89
C LEU A 170 -7.89 -7.28 22.92
N GLU A 171 -7.60 -8.49 23.37
CA GLU A 171 -7.85 -9.74 22.63
C GLU A 171 -9.23 -10.34 22.93
N ASP A 172 -9.93 -9.84 23.96
CA ASP A 172 -11.23 -10.37 24.37
C ASP A 172 -12.32 -9.93 23.37
N PRO A 173 -13.02 -10.87 22.71
CA PRO A 173 -14.09 -10.56 21.78
C PRO A 173 -15.29 -9.85 22.42
N ARG A 174 -15.37 -9.72 23.75
CA ARG A 174 -16.42 -8.96 24.44
C ARG A 174 -16.10 -7.47 24.54
N PHE A 175 -14.83 -7.09 24.59
CA PHE A 175 -14.43 -5.69 24.71
C PHE A 175 -14.53 -4.99 23.35
N HIS A 176 -15.44 -4.01 23.22
CA HIS A 176 -15.81 -3.42 21.92
C HIS A 176 -16.09 -4.49 20.84
N ALA A 177 -16.68 -5.61 21.22
CA ALA A 177 -16.89 -6.76 20.33
C ALA A 177 -15.60 -7.32 19.67
N GLY A 178 -14.43 -7.17 20.33
CA GLY A 178 -13.11 -7.55 19.80
C GLY A 178 -12.57 -6.60 18.74
N ARG A 179 -13.15 -5.39 18.61
CA ARG A 179 -12.87 -4.47 17.50
C ARG A 179 -12.02 -3.26 17.87
N ALA A 180 -11.52 -3.16 19.12
CA ALA A 180 -10.75 -1.97 19.53
C ALA A 180 -9.54 -1.72 18.60
N GLY A 181 -8.74 -2.76 18.33
CA GLY A 181 -7.65 -2.69 17.36
C GLY A 181 -8.11 -2.38 15.93
N VAL A 182 -9.24 -2.94 15.50
CA VAL A 182 -9.80 -2.70 14.16
C VAL A 182 -10.24 -1.23 13.99
N LEU A 183 -10.91 -0.67 14.99
CA LEU A 183 -11.36 0.72 15.01
C LEU A 183 -10.17 1.70 15.06
N ALA A 184 -9.18 1.41 15.91
CA ALA A 184 -7.94 2.19 16.00
C ALA A 184 -7.16 2.17 14.68
N ARG A 185 -7.02 0.99 14.06
CA ARG A 185 -6.42 0.84 12.73
C ARG A 185 -7.16 1.65 11.68
N ALA A 186 -8.50 1.58 11.64
CA ALA A 186 -9.31 2.35 10.71
C ALA A 186 -9.12 3.87 10.90
N ALA A 187 -9.00 4.35 12.14
CA ALA A 187 -8.68 5.74 12.43
C ALA A 187 -7.31 6.15 11.87
N GLY A 188 -6.27 5.33 12.11
CA GLY A 188 -4.93 5.56 11.57
C GLY A 188 -4.88 5.58 10.03
N VAL A 189 -5.55 4.62 9.38
CA VAL A 189 -5.64 4.56 7.91
C VAL A 189 -6.31 5.81 7.34
N ARG A 190 -7.42 6.26 7.94
CA ARG A 190 -8.10 7.49 7.51
C ARG A 190 -7.22 8.73 7.69
N ALA A 191 -6.55 8.84 8.84
CA ALA A 191 -5.66 9.97 9.10
C ALA A 191 -4.52 10.05 8.09
N ALA A 192 -3.89 8.92 7.77
CA ALA A 192 -2.86 8.84 6.73
C ALA A 192 -3.38 9.35 5.37
N ARG A 193 -4.60 8.96 4.98
CA ARG A 193 -5.22 9.38 3.71
C ARG A 193 -5.61 10.87 3.69
N TRP A 194 -5.77 11.50 4.85
CA TRP A 194 -6.06 12.94 5.00
C TRP A 194 -4.83 13.77 5.33
N MET A 195 -3.63 13.18 5.24
CA MET A 195 -2.37 13.85 5.60
C MET A 195 -2.17 15.19 4.88
N SER A 196 -2.50 15.27 3.58
CA SER A 196 -2.35 16.51 2.79
C SER A 196 -3.19 17.65 3.37
N ASP A 197 -4.41 17.33 3.79
CA ASP A 197 -5.37 18.30 4.30
C ASP A 197 -5.01 18.72 5.74
N LEU A 198 -4.41 17.80 6.51
CA LEU A 198 -4.06 18.03 7.92
C LEU A 198 -2.75 18.79 8.13
N LEU A 199 -1.73 18.54 7.31
CA LEU A 199 -0.38 19.08 7.54
C LEU A 199 -0.06 20.29 6.66
N ASP A 200 -0.98 20.69 5.75
CA ASP A 200 -0.70 21.61 4.64
C ASP A 200 0.64 21.26 3.94
N ALA A 201 0.97 19.97 3.98
CA ALA A 201 2.24 19.49 3.52
C ALA A 201 2.19 19.64 2.00
N HIS A 202 3.13 20.41 1.45
CA HIS A 202 3.39 20.47 0.01
C HIS A 202 3.95 19.15 -0.53
N ALA A 203 3.64 18.03 0.12
CA ALA A 203 3.95 16.71 -0.36
C ALA A 203 3.11 16.48 -1.61
N ASP A 204 3.72 16.76 -2.77
CA ASP A 204 3.13 16.58 -4.11
C ASP A 204 2.68 15.13 -4.40
N GLY A 205 3.02 14.18 -3.51
CA GLY A 205 2.68 12.78 -3.61
C GLY A 205 1.31 12.46 -3.00
N LEU A 206 0.39 11.96 -3.84
CA LEU A 206 -0.84 11.35 -3.38
C LEU A 206 -0.55 10.14 -2.49
N VAL A 207 -1.31 10.00 -1.41
CA VAL A 207 -1.21 8.84 -0.51
C VAL A 207 -1.64 7.58 -1.27
N GLY A 208 -0.73 6.60 -1.30
CA GLY A 208 -0.89 5.29 -1.89
C GLY A 208 -1.32 4.25 -0.84
N PRO A 209 -0.79 3.01 -0.91
CA PRO A 209 -1.03 1.98 0.10
C PRO A 209 -0.68 2.45 1.52
N VAL A 210 -1.54 2.08 2.48
CA VAL A 210 -1.35 2.36 3.91
C VAL A 210 -1.35 1.03 4.64
N GLU A 211 -0.17 0.62 5.10
CA GLU A 211 -0.02 -0.58 5.91
C GLU A 211 0.09 -0.16 7.36
N LEU A 212 -0.79 -0.67 8.21
CA LEU A 212 -0.84 -0.32 9.62
C LEU A 212 -1.24 -1.56 10.40
N GLU A 213 -0.34 -2.05 11.25
CA GLU A 213 -0.58 -3.23 12.07
C GLU A 213 -0.16 -2.96 13.51
N TRP A 214 -0.70 -3.75 14.43
CA TRP A 214 -0.36 -3.66 15.84
C TRP A 214 -0.16 -5.04 16.44
N GLY A 215 0.49 -5.07 17.60
CA GLY A 215 0.55 -6.27 18.41
C GLY A 215 1.18 -6.04 19.78
N PRO A 216 1.30 -7.11 20.57
CA PRO A 216 1.93 -7.06 21.90
C PRO A 216 3.34 -6.49 21.84
N LEU A 217 3.62 -5.57 22.75
CA LEU A 217 4.97 -5.27 23.20
C LEU A 217 5.17 -5.97 24.55
N HIS A 218 5.88 -7.11 24.54
CA HIS A 218 6.01 -8.01 25.68
C HIS A 218 6.26 -7.28 27.01
N GLY A 219 5.29 -7.38 27.92
CA GLY A 219 5.37 -6.83 29.28
C GLY A 219 5.19 -5.31 29.40
N VAL A 220 5.00 -4.58 28.30
CA VAL A 220 5.00 -3.10 28.29
C VAL A 220 3.72 -2.50 27.70
N GLY A 221 3.06 -3.19 26.75
CA GLY A 221 1.80 -2.72 26.18
C GLY A 221 1.60 -3.16 24.73
N VAL A 222 1.28 -2.22 23.86
CA VAL A 222 1.01 -2.42 22.43
C VAL A 222 1.96 -1.58 21.61
N VAL A 223 2.38 -2.08 20.46
CA VAL A 223 3.11 -1.31 19.45
C VAL A 223 2.29 -1.26 18.17
N TRP A 224 2.20 -0.08 17.59
CA TRP A 224 1.70 0.17 16.24
C TRP A 224 2.89 0.36 15.29
N GLN A 225 2.88 -0.36 14.17
CA GLN A 225 3.82 -0.15 13.07
C GLN A 225 3.05 0.28 11.83
N ALA A 226 3.52 1.32 11.16
CA ALA A 226 2.91 1.84 9.95
C ALA A 226 3.93 2.09 8.85
N HIS A 227 3.53 1.77 7.62
CA HIS A 227 4.24 2.14 6.42
C HIS A 227 3.23 2.69 5.41
N VAL A 228 3.35 3.97 5.11
CA VAL A 228 2.55 4.66 4.11
C VAL A 228 3.43 4.95 2.92
N SER A 229 2.95 4.57 1.74
CA SER A 229 3.61 4.90 0.48
C SER A 229 2.81 5.97 -0.26
N THR A 230 3.46 6.66 -1.18
CA THR A 230 2.79 7.44 -2.22
C THR A 230 2.18 6.51 -3.27
N VAL A 231 1.36 7.03 -4.18
CA VAL A 231 0.83 6.23 -5.29
C VAL A 231 1.91 5.70 -6.23
N GLN A 232 3.09 6.33 -6.24
CA GLN A 232 4.29 5.89 -6.97
C GLN A 232 5.15 4.89 -6.15
N GLY A 233 4.71 4.52 -4.95
CA GLY A 233 5.42 3.58 -4.09
C GLY A 233 6.53 4.19 -3.24
N ALA A 234 6.81 5.49 -3.30
CA ALA A 234 7.81 6.10 -2.42
C ALA A 234 7.32 6.15 -0.96
N PHE A 235 8.19 5.87 0.02
CA PHE A 235 7.85 5.94 1.44
C PHE A 235 7.47 7.36 1.86
N SER A 236 6.40 7.50 2.66
CA SER A 236 5.91 8.75 3.25
C SER A 236 6.11 8.71 4.77
N PRO A 237 7.17 9.35 5.31
CA PRO A 237 7.43 9.39 6.74
C PRO A 237 6.28 10.05 7.51
N ALA A 238 5.80 11.21 7.04
CA ALA A 238 4.72 11.93 7.68
C ALA A 238 3.42 11.12 7.71
N GLY A 239 3.07 10.46 6.60
CA GLY A 239 1.87 9.64 6.50
C GLY A 239 1.95 8.44 7.43
N SER A 240 3.13 7.81 7.50
CA SER A 240 3.38 6.67 8.37
C SER A 240 3.26 7.07 9.84
N LEU A 241 3.89 8.17 10.24
CA LEU A 241 3.84 8.64 11.62
C LEU A 241 2.42 9.04 12.02
N LEU A 242 1.70 9.74 11.14
CA LEU A 242 0.31 10.12 11.36
C LEU A 242 -0.60 8.88 11.50
N ALA A 243 -0.38 7.84 10.70
CA ALA A 243 -1.12 6.58 10.79
C ALA A 243 -0.92 5.90 12.14
N ALA A 244 0.35 5.66 12.53
CA ALA A 244 0.69 4.96 13.76
C ALA A 244 0.24 5.74 15.00
N THR A 245 0.49 7.05 15.04
CA THR A 245 0.13 7.90 16.18
C THR A 245 -1.38 8.07 16.31
N THR A 246 -2.12 8.25 15.22
CA THR A 246 -3.59 8.37 15.30
C THR A 246 -4.24 7.07 15.75
N ALA A 247 -3.73 5.92 15.29
CA ALA A 247 -4.19 4.62 15.77
C ALA A 247 -3.90 4.44 17.26
N ALA A 248 -2.71 4.82 17.71
CA ALA A 248 -2.35 4.81 19.13
C ALA A 248 -3.25 5.72 19.97
N VAL A 249 -3.55 6.94 19.50
CA VAL A 249 -4.48 7.87 20.17
C VAL A 249 -5.87 7.26 20.28
N ALA A 250 -6.39 6.70 19.19
CA ALA A 250 -7.70 6.06 19.17
C ALA A 250 -7.76 4.85 20.13
N LEU A 251 -6.69 4.05 20.20
CA LEU A 251 -6.60 2.94 21.15
C LEU A 251 -6.60 3.44 22.61
N VAL A 252 -5.82 4.48 22.93
CA VAL A 252 -5.78 5.06 24.28
C VAL A 252 -7.14 5.64 24.67
N ASP A 253 -7.84 6.30 23.74
CA ASP A 253 -9.17 6.84 23.99
C ASP A 253 -10.18 5.72 24.32
N LEU A 254 -10.18 4.63 23.53
CA LEU A 254 -11.01 3.44 23.78
C LEU A 254 -10.71 2.76 25.13
N LEU A 255 -9.46 2.83 25.58
CA LEU A 255 -9.01 2.24 26.85
C LEU A 255 -9.27 3.14 28.06
N ARG A 256 -9.55 4.43 27.88
CA ARG A 256 -9.47 5.44 28.94
C ARG A 256 -10.35 5.16 30.16
N GLU A 257 -11.52 4.54 29.95
CA GLU A 257 -12.45 4.21 31.02
C GLU A 257 -11.97 3.03 31.88
N ILE A 258 -11.23 2.08 31.29
CA ILE A 258 -10.78 0.86 31.97
C ILE A 258 -9.31 0.92 32.41
N ASP A 259 -8.46 1.60 31.66
CA ASP A 259 -7.06 1.83 31.96
C ASP A 259 -6.71 3.33 31.89
N PRO A 260 -6.98 4.11 32.95
CA PRO A 260 -6.63 5.52 32.99
C PRO A 260 -5.13 5.80 32.90
N ALA A 261 -4.28 4.79 33.11
CA ALA A 261 -2.83 4.89 32.98
C ALA A 261 -2.33 4.64 31.54
N ALA A 262 -3.21 4.23 30.62
CA ALA A 262 -2.88 4.01 29.23
C ALA A 262 -2.35 5.31 28.60
N LYS A 263 -1.20 5.23 27.94
CA LYS A 263 -0.56 6.39 27.32
C LYS A 263 0.39 6.02 26.20
N ILE A 264 0.53 6.94 25.26
CA ILE A 264 1.57 6.87 24.23
C ILE A 264 2.91 7.21 24.90
N VAL A 265 3.92 6.38 24.69
CA VAL A 265 5.25 6.56 25.31
C VAL A 265 6.34 6.93 24.31
N ASN A 266 6.20 6.52 23.06
CA ASN A 266 7.18 6.76 22.02
C ASN A 266 6.50 6.77 20.65
N ALA A 267 6.95 7.66 19.76
CA ALA A 267 6.53 7.70 18.36
C ALA A 267 7.70 8.18 17.51
N ALA A 268 8.19 7.34 16.60
CA ALA A 268 9.38 7.64 15.80
C ALA A 268 9.32 6.97 14.42
N ILE A 269 10.12 7.48 13.49
CA ILE A 269 10.50 6.75 12.28
C ILE A 269 11.78 5.98 12.58
N SER A 270 11.79 4.68 12.30
CA SER A 270 12.95 3.81 12.47
C SER A 270 13.09 2.87 11.27
N ASP A 271 14.32 2.43 11.02
CA ASP A 271 14.61 1.30 10.13
C ASP A 271 14.66 0.04 10.99
N GLU A 272 13.58 -0.74 10.97
CA GLU A 272 13.41 -1.90 11.85
C GLU A 272 12.61 -3.01 11.15
N PRO A 273 12.63 -4.26 11.65
CA PRO A 273 11.79 -5.31 11.10
C PRO A 273 10.30 -5.04 11.36
N TRP A 274 9.46 -5.42 10.40
CA TRP A 274 8.02 -5.45 10.57
C TRP A 274 7.63 -6.67 11.43
N LEU A 275 6.99 -6.40 12.56
CA LEU A 275 6.78 -7.38 13.63
C LEU A 275 5.44 -8.11 13.52
N PHE A 276 4.41 -7.50 12.93
CA PHE A 276 3.02 -7.98 13.04
C PHE A 276 2.32 -8.14 11.70
N GLY A 277 1.47 -9.16 11.57
CA GLY A 277 0.73 -9.44 10.34
C GLY A 277 1.58 -10.23 9.35
N ALA A 278 1.05 -11.38 8.93
CA ALA A 278 1.67 -12.15 7.85
C ALA A 278 1.53 -11.39 6.53
N VAL A 279 2.46 -11.62 5.60
CA VAL A 279 2.27 -11.22 4.20
C VAL A 279 1.01 -11.93 3.69
N GLY A 280 -0.11 -11.22 3.59
CA GLY A 280 -1.36 -11.75 3.06
C GLY A 280 -2.45 -12.15 4.06
N SER A 281 -2.33 -11.87 5.37
CA SER A 281 -3.48 -12.01 6.27
C SER A 281 -4.45 -10.84 6.05
N GLU A 282 -5.45 -11.05 5.17
CA GLU A 282 -6.56 -10.14 4.95
C GLU A 282 -7.29 -9.83 6.27
N SER A 283 -6.98 -8.67 6.86
CA SER A 283 -7.79 -8.06 7.92
C SER A 283 -8.63 -6.89 7.39
N THR A 284 -8.72 -6.77 6.06
CA THR A 284 -9.12 -5.52 5.39
C THR A 284 -10.53 -5.52 4.79
N LEU A 285 -11.29 -6.62 4.88
CA LEU A 285 -12.61 -6.74 4.23
C LEU A 285 -13.78 -6.10 4.99
N ALA A 286 -13.52 -5.18 5.93
CA ALA A 286 -14.58 -4.63 6.78
C ALA A 286 -14.58 -3.11 6.91
N PHE A 287 -14.34 -2.32 5.85
CA PHE A 287 -14.78 -0.91 5.77
C PHE A 287 -15.02 -0.47 4.33
#